data_AF-A0A7K2L223-F1
#
_entry.id   AF-A0A7K2L223-F1
#
_cell.length_a   1.000
_cell.length_b   1.000
_cell.length_c   1.000
_cell.angle_alpha   90.00
_cell.angle_beta   90.00
_cell.angle_gamma   90.00
#
_symmetry.space_group_name_H-M   'P 1'
#
loop_
_entity.id
_entity.type
_entity.pdbx_description
1 polymer ?
#
loop_
_entity_poly.entity_id
_entity_poly.type
_entity_poly.pdbx_seq_one_letter_code
_entity_poly.pdbx_strand_id
1 'polypeptide(L)' 'MQAAAAEAFARWRAVVARSLIAAGYRETDAEELAHTVIATLEGAELAAQVARSTTPLDTAGRHLARLLSSYR' A
#
# COMPACT_ATOMS: atom_id res chain seq x y z
N MET A 1 22.14 3.04 5.36
CA MET A 1 21.05 2.11 4.99
C MET A 1 19.67 2.63 5.41
N GLN A 2 19.44 2.98 6.67
CA GLN A 2 18.12 3.42 7.16
C GLN A 2 17.51 4.60 6.38
N ALA A 3 18.31 5.63 6.07
CA ALA A 3 17.85 6.80 5.31
C ALA A 3 17.40 6.45 3.87
N ALA A 4 18.17 5.59 3.17
CA ALA A 4 17.84 5.18 1.81
C ALA A 4 16.57 4.31 1.75
N ALA A 5 16.36 3.44 2.74
CA ALA A 5 15.13 2.66 2.86
C ALA A 5 13.93 3.58 3.15
N ALA A 6 14.07 4.53 4.08
CA ALA A 6 13.03 5.50 4.39
C ALA A 6 12.65 6.36 3.18
N GLU A 7 13.62 6.77 2.38
CA GLU A 7 13.41 7.52 1.14
C GLU A 7 12.69 6.69 0.08
N ALA A 8 13.06 5.42 -0.11
CA ALA A 8 12.37 4.51 -1.01
C ALA A 8 10.89 4.36 -0.60
N PHE A 9 10.62 4.13 0.68
CA PHE A 9 9.27 4.05 1.23
C PHE A 9 8.48 5.35 1.06
N ALA A 10 9.12 6.51 1.24
CA ALA A 10 8.49 7.81 1.00
C ALA A 10 8.11 7.98 -0.47
N ARG A 11 9.01 7.61 -1.39
CA ARG A 11 8.77 7.70 -2.83
C ARG A 11 7.62 6.80 -3.28
N TRP A 12 7.56 5.57 -2.78
CA TRP A 12 6.48 4.64 -3.10
C TRP A 12 5.13 5.10 -2.54
N ARG A 13 5.08 5.56 -1.28
CA ARG A 13 3.88 6.18 -0.72
C ARG A 13 3.41 7.37 -1.55
N ALA A 14 4.32 8.24 -1.99
CA ALA A 14 3.97 9.38 -2.82
C ALA A 14 3.39 8.96 -4.18
N VAL A 15 3.86 7.86 -4.78
CA VAL A 15 3.26 7.30 -6.01
C VAL A 15 1.83 6.82 -5.74
N VAL A 16 1.60 6.09 -4.66
CA VAL A 16 0.26 5.58 -4.31
C VAL A 16 -0.70 6.72 -4.00
N ALA A 17 -0.28 7.70 -3.19
CA ALA A 17 -1.10 8.86 -2.84
C ALA A 17 -1.52 9.63 -4.10
N ARG A 18 -0.60 9.90 -5.03
CA ARG A 18 -0.94 10.56 -6.30
C ARG A 18 -1.96 9.77 -7.13
N SER A 19 -1.83 8.44 -7.17
CA SER A 19 -2.79 7.58 -7.87
C SER A 19 -4.18 7.63 -7.23
N LEU A 20 -4.26 7.66 -5.90
CA LEU A 20 -5.54 7.80 -5.18
C LEU A 20 -6.16 9.18 -5.39
N ILE A 21 -5.39 10.26 -5.34
CA ILE A 21 -5.88 11.61 -5.66
C ILE A 21 -6.43 11.65 -7.09
N ALA A 22 -5.71 11.10 -8.06
CA ALA A 22 -6.17 11.01 -9.44
C ALA A 22 -7.46 10.17 -9.60
N ALA A 23 -7.71 9.23 -8.69
CA ALA A 23 -8.92 8.43 -8.63
C ALA A 23 -10.09 9.11 -7.87
N GLY A 24 -9.90 10.34 -7.39
CA GLY A 24 -10.96 11.16 -6.75
C GLY A 24 -11.00 11.12 -5.23
N TYR A 25 -10.00 10.54 -4.57
CA TYR A 25 -9.89 10.56 -3.11
C TYR A 25 -9.46 11.95 -2.61
N ARG A 26 -9.90 12.33 -1.41
CA ARG A 26 -9.39 13.54 -0.74
C ARG A 26 -7.90 13.38 -0.46
N GLU A 27 -7.14 14.46 -0.59
CA GLU A 27 -5.68 14.45 -0.41
C GLU A 27 -5.25 13.87 0.95
N THR A 28 -5.91 14.28 2.04
CA THR A 28 -5.62 13.75 3.38
C THR A 28 -5.85 12.24 3.47
N ASP A 29 -6.96 11.75 2.92
CA ASP A 29 -7.27 10.32 2.92
C ASP A 29 -6.29 9.55 2.03
N ALA A 30 -5.91 10.11 0.88
CA ALA A 30 -4.99 9.50 -0.05
C ALA A 30 -3.58 9.33 0.55
N GLU A 31 -3.09 10.32 1.29
CA GLU A 31 -1.81 10.24 1.99
C GLU A 31 -1.83 9.17 3.09
N GLU A 32 -2.87 9.14 3.92
CA GLU A 32 -3.03 8.14 4.99
C GLU A 32 -3.20 6.73 4.42
N LEU A 33 -4.09 6.56 3.43
CA LEU A 33 -4.33 5.27 2.77
C LEU A 33 -3.08 4.76 2.05
N ALA A 34 -2.24 5.64 1.49
CA ALA A 34 -0.99 5.24 0.87
C ALA A 34 -0.03 4.57 1.88
N HIS A 35 -0.03 5.02 3.14
CA HIS A 35 0.74 4.34 4.19
C HIS A 35 0.20 2.93 4.45
N THR A 36 -1.12 2.82 4.61
CA THR A 36 -1.78 1.53 4.86
C THR A 36 -1.55 0.54 3.72
N VAL A 37 -1.65 1.00 2.46
CA VAL A 37 -1.38 0.18 1.27
C VAL A 37 0.04 -0.37 1.29
N ILE A 38 1.05 0.49 1.47
CA ILE A 38 2.45 0.07 1.46
C ILE A 38 2.73 -0.88 2.63
N ALA A 39 2.33 -0.54 3.86
CA ALA A 39 2.55 -1.40 5.02
C ALA A 39 1.90 -2.80 4.85
N THR A 40 0.70 -2.84 4.27
CA THR A 40 -0.01 -4.10 4.01
C THR A 40 0.69 -4.94 2.94
N LEU A 41 1.16 -4.32 1.85
CA LEU A 41 1.87 -5.02 0.78
C LEU A 41 3.21 -5.59 1.25
N GLU A 42 3.99 -4.84 2.04
CA GLU A 42 5.26 -5.32 2.60
C GLU A 42 5.06 -6.52 3.54
N GLY A 43 4.05 -6.45 4.41
CA GLY A 43 3.69 -7.57 5.29
C GLY A 43 3.23 -8.81 4.49
N ALA A 44 2.47 -8.58 3.41
CA ALA A 44 2.02 -9.64 2.52
C ALA A 44 3.17 -10.23 1.69
N GLU A 45 4.13 -9.43 1.25
CA GLU A 45 5.33 -9.89 0.55
C GLU A 45 6.16 -10.79 1.45
N LEU A 46 6.44 -10.35 2.68
CA LEU A 46 7.19 -11.16 3.66
C LEU A 46 6.48 -12.50 3.92
N ALA A 47 5.16 -12.47 4.13
CA ALA A 47 4.36 -13.68 4.33
C ALA A 47 4.38 -14.60 3.09
N ALA A 48 4.33 -14.02 1.88
CA ALA A 48 4.40 -14.75 0.62
C ALA A 48 5.75 -15.44 0.42
N GLN A 49 6.86 -14.77 0.76
CA GLN A 49 8.20 -15.33 0.73
C GLN A 49 8.35 -16.51 1.71
N VAL A 50 7.88 -16.33 2.96
CA VAL A 50 7.91 -17.38 4.00
C VAL A 50 7.07 -18.59 3.60
N ALA A 51 5.86 -18.36 3.07
CA ALA A 51 4.96 -19.42 2.65
C ALA A 51 5.30 -20.02 1.28
N ARG A 52 6.21 -19.40 0.51
CA ARG A 52 6.46 -19.68 -0.92
C ARG A 52 5.16 -19.73 -1.73
N SER A 53 4.29 -18.76 -1.52
CA SER A 53 2.95 -18.70 -2.13
C SER A 53 2.53 -17.25 -2.38
N THR A 54 1.80 -16.99 -3.46
CA THR A 54 1.24 -15.66 -3.77
C THR A 54 -0.03 -15.35 -2.97
N THR A 55 -0.62 -16.35 -2.31
CA THR A 55 -1.89 -16.23 -1.57
C THR A 55 -1.95 -15.02 -0.63
N PRO A 56 -0.89 -14.68 0.15
CA PRO A 56 -0.91 -13.50 1.01
C PRO A 56 -1.05 -12.19 0.23
N LEU A 57 -0.35 -12.05 -0.90
CA LEU A 57 -0.44 -10.87 -1.78
C LEU A 57 -1.83 -10.76 -2.41
N ASP A 58 -2.38 -11.87 -2.91
CA ASP A 58 -3.74 -11.90 -3.49
C ASP A 58 -4.79 -11.50 -2.46
N THR A 59 -4.63 -11.97 -1.21
CA THR A 59 -5.52 -11.64 -0.10
C THR A 59 -5.41 -10.17 0.27
N ALA A 60 -4.19 -9.66 0.44
CA ALA A 60 -3.93 -8.25 0.70
C ALA A 60 -4.57 -7.36 -0.37
N GLY A 61 -4.37 -7.66 -1.66
CA GLY A 61 -4.96 -6.92 -2.76
C GLY A 61 -6.49 -6.86 -2.70
N ARG A 62 -7.16 -8.00 -2.45
CA ARG A 62 -8.63 -8.04 -2.30
C ARG A 62 -9.12 -7.19 -1.13
N HIS A 63 -8.46 -7.24 0.01
CA HIS A 63 -8.87 -6.48 1.19
C HIS A 63 -8.54 -4.99 1.06
N LEU A 64 -7.42 -4.63 0.45
CA LEU A 64 -7.08 -3.25 0.13
C LEU A 64 -8.10 -2.65 -0.84
N ALA A 65 -8.53 -3.37 -1.88
CA ALA A 65 -9.57 -2.89 -2.79
C ALA A 65 -10.88 -2.59 -2.05
N ARG A 66 -11.29 -3.46 -1.11
CA ARG A 66 -12.48 -3.23 -0.27
C ARG A 66 -12.31 -2.03 0.66
N LEU A 67 -11.16 -1.92 1.32
CA LEU A 67 -10.84 -0.79 2.19
C LEU A 67 -10.89 0.53 1.40
N LEU A 68 -10.18 0.61 0.28
CA LEU A 68 -10.17 1.81 -0.56
C LEU A 68 -11.58 2.16 -1.03
N SER A 69 -12.41 1.17 -1.39
CA SER A 69 -13.79 1.43 -1.79
C SER A 69 -14.68 1.99 -0.68
N SER A 70 -14.34 1.83 0.61
CA SER A 70 -15.11 2.39 1.72
C SER A 70 -14.79 3.85 2.03
N TYR A 71 -13.75 4.41 1.40
CA TYR A 71 -13.33 5.82 1.54
C TYR A 71 -13.76 6.67 0.33
N ARG A 72 -14.47 6.09 -0.63
CA ARG A 72 -15.00 6.76 -1.81
C ARG A 72 -16.51 6.95 -1.67
#